data_AF-A0A561TS16-F1
#
_entry.id   AF-A0A561TS16-F1
#
_cell.length_a   1.000
_cell.length_b   1.000
_cell.length_c   1.000
_cell.angle_alpha   90.00
_cell.angle_beta   90.00
_cell.angle_gamma   90.00
#
_symmetry.space_group_name_H-M   'P 1'
#
loop_
_entity.id
_entity.type
_entity.pdbx_description
1 polymer ?
#
loop_
_entity_poly.entity_id
_entity_poly.type
_entity_poly.pdbx_seq_one_letter_code
_entity_poly.pdbx_strand_id
1 'polypeptide(L)'
;MAQGARATLDDVAAAAGLTRGAVIYHYSSKNAMWIALAHDVLAQFRQAVQDRIEDGQEAGRLARAYIRASLEGDEIDSVGERQFLLAALAVAPGVSDIVAEDGARWKAEMAEDGLFVGAHTVILHAVEGAGLMTGWGLKPDRSELAALRTELEKLTIPGG
;
A
#
# COMPACT_ATOMS: atom_id res chain seq x y z
N MET A 1 -6.25 16.55 -15.47
CA MET A 1 -4.92 15.92 -15.52
C MET A 1 -4.21 16.27 -14.22
N ALA A 2 -4.18 15.36 -13.24
CA ALA A 2 -3.42 15.57 -12.01
C ALA A 2 -1.92 15.55 -12.33
N GLN A 3 -1.15 16.57 -11.92
CA GLN A 3 0.26 16.73 -12.26
C GLN A 3 1.20 15.63 -11.69
N GLY A 4 0.75 14.76 -10.79
CA GLY A 4 1.57 13.69 -10.20
C GLY A 4 2.90 14.23 -9.61
N ALA A 5 4.02 13.55 -9.87
CA ALA A 5 5.36 13.99 -9.42
C ALA A 5 5.82 15.36 -9.97
N ARG A 6 5.18 15.84 -11.04
CA ARG A 6 5.46 17.17 -11.60
C ARG A 6 4.83 18.30 -10.80
N ALA A 7 3.91 18.00 -9.88
CA ALA A 7 3.31 19.01 -9.02
C ALA A 7 4.40 19.80 -8.28
N THR A 8 4.33 21.12 -8.38
CA THR A 8 5.17 22.05 -7.64
C THR A 8 4.58 22.30 -6.25
N LEU A 9 5.38 22.90 -5.35
CA LEU A 9 4.86 23.36 -4.06
C LEU A 9 3.75 24.40 -4.24
N ASP A 10 3.78 25.17 -5.32
CA ASP A 10 2.74 26.14 -5.66
C ASP A 10 1.46 25.43 -6.11
N ASP A 11 1.56 24.36 -6.90
CA ASP A 11 0.41 23.52 -7.28
C ASP A 11 -0.25 22.88 -6.05
N VAL A 12 0.56 22.37 -5.11
CA VAL A 12 0.08 21.79 -3.85
C VAL A 12 -0.55 22.86 -2.96
N ALA A 13 0.08 24.02 -2.82
CA ALA A 13 -0.46 25.13 -2.05
C ALA A 13 -1.82 25.59 -2.61
N ALA A 14 -1.90 25.76 -3.94
CA ALA A 14 -3.14 26.12 -4.61
C ALA A 14 -4.24 25.07 -4.42
N ALA A 15 -3.91 23.78 -4.53
CA ALA A 15 -4.87 22.69 -4.29
C ALA A 15 -5.33 22.62 -2.84
N ALA A 16 -4.46 22.93 -1.87
CA ALA A 16 -4.78 22.91 -0.45
C ALA A 16 -5.42 24.21 0.07
N GLY A 17 -5.60 25.23 -0.77
CA GLY A 17 -6.08 26.56 -0.33
C GLY A 17 -5.09 27.29 0.58
N LEU A 18 -3.80 26.94 0.50
CA LEU A 18 -2.72 27.48 1.32
C LEU A 18 -1.81 28.41 0.50
N THR A 19 -1.02 29.21 1.19
CA THR A 19 0.10 29.92 0.55
C THR A 19 1.32 29.00 0.43
N ARG A 20 2.19 29.27 -0.53
CA ARG A 20 3.50 28.58 -0.64
C ARG A 20 4.29 28.64 0.68
N GLY A 21 4.26 29.79 1.35
CA GLY A 21 4.92 29.98 2.65
C GLY A 21 4.35 29.07 3.75
N ALA A 22 3.04 28.86 3.78
CA ALA A 22 2.39 27.94 4.72
C ALA A 22 2.78 26.47 4.45
N VAL A 23 2.89 26.05 3.18
CA VAL A 23 3.38 24.71 2.84
C VAL A 23 4.85 24.53 3.23
N ILE A 24 5.69 25.54 2.98
CA ILE A 24 7.12 25.51 3.35
C ILE A 24 7.31 25.48 4.88
N TYR A 25 6.42 26.12 5.64
CA TYR A 25 6.44 26.07 7.09
C TYR A 25 6.32 24.63 7.62
N HIS A 26 5.54 23.79 6.94
CA HIS A 26 5.41 22.37 7.27
C HIS A 26 6.48 21.48 6.62
N TYR A 27 6.94 21.83 5.41
CA TYR A 27 7.91 21.04 4.66
C TYR A 27 9.09 21.89 4.18
N SER A 28 10.27 21.61 4.74
CA SER A 28 11.50 22.34 4.43
C SER A 28 11.93 22.26 2.95
N SER A 29 11.39 21.30 2.19
CA SER A 29 11.62 21.18 0.73
C SER A 29 10.53 20.32 0.07
N LYS A 30 10.49 20.36 -1.28
CA LYS A 30 9.68 19.42 -2.08
C LYS A 30 10.04 17.96 -1.79
N ASN A 31 11.32 17.66 -1.56
CA ASN A 31 11.77 16.32 -1.19
C ASN A 31 11.24 15.89 0.19
N ALA A 32 11.31 16.78 1.18
CA ALA A 32 10.76 16.52 2.52
C ALA A 32 9.25 16.27 2.48
N MET A 33 8.51 17.02 1.64
CA MET A 33 7.09 16.79 1.42
C MET A 33 6.83 15.42 0.77
N TRP A 34 7.62 15.01 -0.22
CA TRP A 34 7.48 13.69 -0.85
C TRP A 34 7.80 12.52 0.09
N ILE A 35 8.84 12.65 0.91
CA ILE A 35 9.15 11.68 1.96
C ILE A 35 7.99 11.57 2.95
N ALA A 36 7.44 12.70 3.41
CA ALA A 36 6.29 12.70 4.31
C ALA A 36 5.06 12.06 3.68
N LEU A 37 4.76 12.35 2.42
CA LEU A 37 3.63 11.76 1.70
C LEU A 37 3.81 10.24 1.50
N ALA A 38 5.02 9.77 1.19
CA ALA A 38 5.30 8.34 1.09
C ALA A 38 5.04 7.62 2.42
N HIS A 39 5.53 8.19 3.53
CA HIS A 39 5.25 7.65 4.87
C HIS A 39 3.76 7.64 5.20
N ASP A 40 3.06 8.73 4.93
CA ASP A 40 1.63 8.87 5.23
C ASP A 40 0.79 7.84 4.49
N VAL A 41 1.02 7.68 3.18
CA VAL A 41 0.30 6.70 2.35
C VAL A 41 0.54 5.25 2.82
N LEU A 42 1.77 4.92 3.20
CA LEU A 42 2.10 3.59 3.74
C LEU A 42 1.47 3.38 5.13
N ALA A 43 1.45 4.43 5.97
CA ALA A 43 0.85 4.39 7.30
C ALA A 43 -0.68 4.24 7.24
N GLN A 44 -1.35 4.93 6.31
CA GLN A 44 -2.79 4.79 6.07
C GLN A 44 -3.15 3.35 5.70
N PHE A 45 -2.38 2.72 4.80
CA PHE A 45 -2.62 1.32 4.46
C PHE A 45 -2.34 0.39 5.65
N ARG A 46 -1.26 0.62 6.41
CA ARG A 46 -1.04 -0.14 7.64
C ARG A 46 -2.22 -0.03 8.59
N GLN A 47 -2.77 1.16 8.81
CA GLN A 47 -3.94 1.33 9.66
C GLN A 47 -5.15 0.56 9.14
N ALA A 48 -5.42 0.62 7.83
CA ALA A 48 -6.50 -0.14 7.20
C ALA A 48 -6.38 -1.67 7.38
N VAL A 49 -5.14 -2.18 7.45
CA VAL A 49 -4.86 -3.58 7.80
C VAL A 49 -5.10 -3.82 9.29
N GLN A 50 -4.57 -2.96 10.17
CA GLN A 50 -4.73 -3.11 11.62
C GLN A 50 -6.21 -3.13 12.05
N ASP A 51 -7.03 -2.28 11.43
CA ASP A 51 -8.48 -2.21 11.69
C ASP A 51 -9.24 -3.49 11.30
N ARG A 52 -8.62 -4.37 10.51
CA ARG A 52 -9.19 -5.65 10.04
C ARG A 52 -8.56 -6.88 10.71
N ILE A 53 -7.69 -6.68 11.70
CA ILE A 53 -7.17 -7.77 12.51
C ILE A 53 -8.28 -8.25 13.46
N GLU A 54 -8.61 -9.53 13.40
CA GLU A 54 -9.61 -10.16 14.26
C GLU A 54 -9.00 -10.60 15.61
N ASP A 55 -9.83 -10.58 16.66
CA ASP A 55 -9.50 -11.11 17.99
C ASP A 55 -9.52 -12.66 18.02
N GLY A 56 -8.56 -13.29 18.73
CA GLY A 56 -8.45 -14.76 18.86
C GLY A 56 -7.09 -15.35 18.42
N GLN A 57 -6.90 -16.67 18.54
CA GLN A 57 -5.68 -17.38 18.07
C GLN A 57 -5.79 -17.73 16.58
N GLU A 58 -4.77 -17.37 15.79
CA GLU A 58 -3.84 -18.29 15.13
C GLU A 58 -2.90 -17.53 14.19
N ALA A 59 -1.79 -18.17 13.84
CA ALA A 59 -0.83 -17.70 12.84
C ALA A 59 -1.49 -17.25 11.52
N GLY A 60 -0.87 -16.29 10.84
CA GLY A 60 -1.32 -15.73 9.57
C GLY A 60 -2.46 -14.72 9.66
N ARG A 61 -2.84 -14.25 10.86
CA ARG A 61 -3.88 -13.22 11.05
C ARG A 61 -3.51 -11.90 10.37
N LEU A 62 -2.23 -11.53 10.38
CA LEU A 62 -1.76 -10.32 9.71
C LEU A 62 -1.95 -10.43 8.20
N ALA A 63 -1.67 -11.61 7.65
CA ALA A 63 -1.86 -11.88 6.22
C ALA A 63 -3.34 -11.89 5.83
N ARG A 64 -4.22 -12.47 6.65
CA ARG A 64 -5.68 -12.40 6.43
C ARG A 64 -6.19 -10.96 6.44
N ALA A 65 -5.75 -10.16 7.41
CA ALA A 65 -6.11 -8.75 7.49
C ALA A 65 -5.59 -7.95 6.27
N TYR A 66 -4.35 -8.21 5.83
CA TYR A 66 -3.76 -7.63 4.63
C TYR A 66 -4.58 -7.95 3.37
N ILE A 67 -4.94 -9.23 3.20
CA ILE A 67 -5.77 -9.71 2.08
C ILE A 67 -7.13 -9.00 2.07
N ARG A 68 -7.81 -8.91 3.21
CA ARG A 68 -9.11 -8.22 3.31
C ARG A 68 -8.99 -6.73 3.01
N ALA A 69 -7.99 -6.06 3.58
CA ALA A 69 -7.72 -4.64 3.31
C ALA A 69 -7.37 -4.33 1.85
N SER A 70 -7.06 -5.35 1.05
CA SER A 70 -6.62 -5.18 -0.34
C SER A 70 -7.62 -5.68 -1.38
N LEU A 71 -8.40 -6.73 -1.06
CA LEU A 71 -9.23 -7.46 -2.02
C LEU A 71 -10.72 -7.48 -1.66
N GLU A 72 -11.12 -6.91 -0.52
CA GLU A 72 -12.53 -6.82 -0.18
C GLU A 72 -13.24 -5.74 -1.00
N GLY A 73 -14.36 -6.10 -1.63
CA GLY A 73 -15.13 -5.17 -2.45
C GLY A 73 -14.29 -4.60 -3.60
N ASP A 74 -14.04 -3.30 -3.56
CA ASP A 74 -13.31 -2.55 -4.58
C ASP A 74 -11.98 -1.97 -4.05
N GLU A 75 -11.49 -2.42 -2.87
CA GLU A 75 -10.26 -1.94 -2.24
C GLU A 75 -9.00 -2.12 -3.11
N ILE A 76 -9.06 -2.98 -4.13
CA ILE A 76 -7.97 -3.15 -5.10
C ILE A 76 -7.68 -1.86 -5.88
N ASP A 77 -8.67 -0.98 -6.04
CA ASP A 77 -8.48 0.33 -6.67
C ASP A 77 -7.50 1.18 -5.85
N SER A 78 -7.65 1.17 -4.52
CA SER A 78 -6.76 1.88 -3.59
C SER A 78 -5.36 1.28 -3.52
N VAL A 79 -5.21 -0.03 -3.75
CA VAL A 79 -3.88 -0.67 -3.93
C VAL A 79 -3.19 -0.09 -5.16
N GLY A 80 -3.89 -0.05 -6.30
CA GLY A 80 -3.36 0.51 -7.55
C GLY A 80 -3.01 1.99 -7.41
N GLU A 81 -3.93 2.82 -6.90
CA GLU A 81 -3.70 4.25 -6.68
C GLU A 81 -2.47 4.52 -5.82
N ARG A 82 -2.31 3.77 -4.72
CA ARG A 82 -1.13 3.83 -3.85
C ARG A 82 0.15 3.50 -4.61
N GLN A 83 0.17 2.43 -5.39
CA GLN A 83 1.35 2.02 -6.16
C GLN A 83 1.75 3.07 -7.20
N PHE A 84 0.79 3.61 -7.95
CA PHE A 84 1.06 4.66 -8.94
C PHE A 84 1.56 5.95 -8.29
N LEU A 85 1.02 6.31 -7.13
CA LEU A 85 1.51 7.43 -6.34
C LEU A 85 2.95 7.20 -5.89
N LEU A 86 3.25 6.07 -5.24
CA LEU A 86 4.60 5.74 -4.76
C LEU A 86 5.61 5.67 -5.92
N ALA A 87 5.23 5.09 -7.06
CA ALA A 87 6.06 5.05 -8.26
C ALA A 87 6.35 6.46 -8.81
N ALA A 88 5.36 7.35 -8.78
CA ALA A 88 5.58 8.75 -9.16
C ALA A 88 6.53 9.46 -8.18
N LEU A 89 6.42 9.18 -6.88
CA LEU A 89 7.28 9.76 -5.85
C LEU A 89 8.71 9.20 -5.85
N ALA A 90 8.94 8.00 -6.40
CA ALA A 90 10.24 7.33 -6.39
C ALA A 90 11.37 8.09 -7.12
N VAL A 91 11.06 9.15 -7.87
CA VAL A 91 12.06 10.08 -8.41
C VAL A 91 12.76 10.92 -7.34
N ALA A 92 12.17 11.01 -6.14
CA ALA A 92 12.70 11.74 -5.01
C ALA A 92 13.67 10.86 -4.19
N PRO A 93 14.90 11.34 -3.90
CA PRO A 93 15.85 10.59 -3.07
C PRO A 93 15.24 10.12 -1.74
N GLY A 94 15.43 8.84 -1.43
CA GLY A 94 14.98 8.19 -0.20
C GLY A 94 13.59 7.54 -0.27
N VAL A 95 12.73 7.89 -1.24
CA VAL A 95 11.39 7.29 -1.34
C VAL A 95 11.45 5.79 -1.63
N SER A 96 12.34 5.35 -2.52
CA SER A 96 12.52 3.93 -2.82
C SER A 96 12.99 3.12 -1.60
N ASP A 97 13.82 3.73 -0.74
CA ASP A 97 14.29 3.08 0.49
C ASP A 97 13.15 2.91 1.49
N ILE A 98 12.30 3.92 1.66
CA ILE A 98 11.10 3.86 2.51
C ILE A 98 10.15 2.73 2.07
N VAL A 99 9.91 2.60 0.76
CA VAL A 99 9.06 1.54 0.20
C VAL A 99 9.71 0.17 0.40
N ALA A 100 11.02 0.04 0.20
CA ALA A 100 11.75 -1.21 0.42
C ALA A 100 11.72 -1.64 1.90
N GLU A 101 11.88 -0.69 2.82
CA GLU A 101 11.79 -0.93 4.26
C GLU A 101 10.38 -1.36 4.68
N ASP A 102 9.32 -0.74 4.14
CA ASP A 102 7.94 -1.15 4.41
C ASP A 102 7.66 -2.57 3.91
N GLY A 103 8.09 -2.89 2.68
CA GLY A 103 7.96 -4.25 2.13
C GLY A 103 8.76 -5.28 2.93
N ALA A 104 9.95 -4.94 3.42
CA ALA A 104 10.73 -5.80 4.30
C ALA A 104 10.03 -6.05 5.63
N ARG A 105 9.44 -5.01 6.21
CA ARG A 105 8.67 -5.09 7.45
C ARG A 105 7.44 -5.98 7.32
N TRP A 106 6.66 -5.86 6.25
CA TRP A 106 5.52 -6.77 6.01
C TRP A 106 5.94 -8.25 5.99
N LYS A 107 7.04 -8.57 5.30
CA LYS A 107 7.57 -9.94 5.25
C LYS A 107 8.00 -10.43 6.63
N ALA A 108 8.71 -9.59 7.39
CA ALA A 108 9.16 -9.93 8.73
C ALA A 108 7.99 -10.17 9.70
N GLU A 109 7.03 -9.23 9.74
CA GLU A 109 5.86 -9.33 10.62
C GLU A 109 4.97 -10.51 10.25
N MET A 110 4.78 -10.81 8.96
CA MET A 110 4.03 -12.01 8.54
C MET A 110 4.75 -13.31 8.93
N ALA A 111 6.09 -13.34 8.87
CA ALA A 111 6.86 -14.49 9.32
C ALA A 111 6.80 -14.66 10.86
N GLU A 112 6.86 -13.58 11.62
CA GLU A 112 6.67 -13.56 13.08
C GLU A 112 5.25 -14.00 13.47
N ASP A 113 4.26 -13.66 12.66
CA ASP A 113 2.89 -14.13 12.77
C ASP A 113 2.71 -15.59 12.27
N GLY A 114 3.81 -16.32 12.04
CA GLY A 114 3.81 -17.76 11.77
C GLY A 114 3.58 -18.16 10.31
N LEU A 115 3.67 -17.23 9.36
CA LEU A 115 3.48 -17.51 7.94
C LEU A 115 4.76 -17.99 7.26
N PHE A 116 4.64 -19.01 6.40
CA PHE A 116 5.77 -19.51 5.62
C PHE A 116 6.28 -18.48 4.61
N VAL A 117 7.58 -18.54 4.32
CA VAL A 117 8.24 -17.63 3.37
C VAL A 117 7.59 -17.62 2.00
N GLY A 118 7.21 -18.80 1.50
CA GLY A 118 6.50 -18.94 0.22
C GLY A 118 5.11 -18.31 0.26
N ALA A 119 4.37 -18.52 1.35
CA ALA A 119 3.01 -18.01 1.50
C ALA A 119 2.98 -16.48 1.53
N HIS A 120 3.76 -15.83 2.39
CA HIS A 120 3.76 -14.36 2.44
C HIS A 120 4.28 -13.76 1.12
N THR A 121 5.20 -14.44 0.43
CA THR A 121 5.69 -14.00 -0.88
C THR A 121 4.58 -14.03 -1.92
N VAL A 122 3.84 -15.14 -2.04
CA VAL A 122 2.72 -15.23 -2.99
C VAL A 122 1.65 -14.20 -2.70
N ILE A 123 1.24 -14.05 -1.43
CA ILE A 123 0.19 -13.12 -1.00
C ILE A 123 0.54 -11.68 -1.39
N LEU A 124 1.73 -11.22 -0.98
CA LEU A 124 2.16 -9.85 -1.26
C LEU A 124 2.22 -9.59 -2.77
N HIS A 125 2.87 -10.46 -3.55
CA HIS A 125 3.04 -10.23 -5.00
C HIS A 125 1.74 -10.36 -5.78
N ALA A 126 0.81 -11.22 -5.37
CA ALA A 126 -0.48 -11.37 -6.02
C ALA A 126 -1.36 -10.13 -5.85
N VAL A 127 -1.39 -9.57 -4.63
CA VAL A 127 -2.11 -8.32 -4.34
C VAL A 127 -1.49 -7.16 -5.11
N GLU A 128 -0.16 -7.01 -5.05
CA GLU A 128 0.52 -5.93 -5.76
C GLU A 128 0.36 -6.06 -7.29
N GLY A 129 0.38 -7.28 -7.83
CA GLY A 129 0.13 -7.53 -9.24
C GLY A 129 -1.29 -7.15 -9.67
N ALA A 130 -2.30 -7.54 -8.89
CA ALA A 130 -3.70 -7.19 -9.16
C ALA A 130 -3.95 -5.67 -9.08
N GLY A 131 -3.35 -5.00 -8.10
CA GLY A 131 -3.43 -3.54 -7.94
C GLY A 131 -2.78 -2.81 -9.10
N LEU A 132 -1.62 -3.30 -9.54
CA LEU A 132 -0.88 -2.68 -10.63
C LEU A 132 -1.66 -2.77 -11.95
N MET A 133 -2.29 -3.93 -12.22
CA MET A 133 -3.17 -4.10 -13.39
C MET A 133 -4.37 -3.15 -13.34
N THR A 134 -4.92 -2.92 -12.15
CA THR A 134 -6.09 -2.06 -11.95
C THR A 134 -5.83 -0.63 -12.44
N GLY A 135 -4.69 -0.02 -12.12
CA GLY A 135 -4.42 1.34 -12.62
C GLY A 135 -3.99 1.41 -14.09
N TRP A 136 -3.78 0.28 -14.77
CA TRP A 136 -3.75 0.20 -16.24
C TRP A 136 -5.13 -0.01 -16.88
N GLY A 137 -6.22 0.02 -16.10
CA GLY A 137 -7.57 -0.27 -16.58
C GLY A 137 -7.81 -1.76 -16.83
N LEU A 138 -6.91 -2.62 -16.35
CA LEU A 138 -7.01 -4.09 -16.43
C LEU A 138 -7.48 -4.65 -15.07
N LYS A 139 -8.39 -3.93 -14.41
CA LYS A 139 -8.96 -4.32 -13.12
C LYS A 139 -9.60 -5.70 -13.25
N PRO A 140 -9.19 -6.70 -12.44
CA PRO A 140 -9.91 -7.97 -12.38
C PRO A 140 -11.36 -7.74 -11.96
N ASP A 141 -12.29 -8.49 -12.52
CA ASP A 141 -13.69 -8.36 -12.14
C ASP A 141 -13.93 -8.82 -10.70
N ARG A 142 -15.12 -8.52 -10.17
CA ARG A 142 -15.46 -8.84 -8.78
C ARG A 142 -15.38 -10.34 -8.46
N SER A 143 -15.67 -11.20 -9.43
CA SER A 143 -15.59 -12.65 -9.26
C SER A 143 -14.15 -13.14 -9.25
N GLU A 144 -13.28 -12.56 -10.07
CA GLU A 144 -11.85 -12.82 -10.09
C GLU A 144 -11.18 -12.38 -8.77
N LEU A 145 -11.52 -11.19 -8.26
CA LEU A 145 -11.00 -10.70 -6.97
C LEU A 145 -11.47 -11.58 -5.80
N ALA A 146 -12.74 -12.01 -5.81
CA ALA A 146 -13.26 -12.92 -4.78
C ALA A 146 -12.59 -14.31 -4.82
N ALA A 147 -12.33 -14.83 -6.03
CA ALA A 147 -11.61 -16.08 -6.21
C ALA A 147 -10.15 -15.95 -5.74
N LEU A 148 -9.45 -14.88 -6.15
CA LEU A 148 -8.09 -14.59 -5.70
C LEU A 148 -8.00 -14.49 -4.18
N ARG A 149 -8.90 -13.73 -3.55
CA ARG A 149 -8.98 -13.62 -2.08
C ARG A 149 -9.08 -14.99 -1.43
N THR A 150 -10.00 -15.83 -1.94
CA THR A 150 -10.23 -17.19 -1.41
C THR A 150 -8.97 -18.07 -1.52
N GLU A 151 -8.25 -18.01 -2.65
CA GLU A 151 -7.01 -18.78 -2.81
C GLU A 151 -5.89 -18.27 -1.89
N LEU A 152 -5.74 -16.95 -1.74
CA LEU A 152 -4.73 -16.37 -0.86
C LEU A 152 -5.01 -16.66 0.62
N GLU A 153 -6.27 -16.66 1.05
CA GLU A 153 -6.67 -16.97 2.43
C GLU A 153 -6.28 -18.41 2.82
N LYS A 154 -6.33 -19.38 1.89
CA LYS A 154 -5.87 -20.76 2.15
C LYS A 154 -4.39 -20.83 2.48
N LEU A 155 -3.57 -19.93 1.91
CA LEU A 155 -2.14 -19.86 2.19
C LEU A 155 -1.83 -19.27 3.58
N THR A 156 -2.84 -18.74 4.29
CA THR A 156 -2.66 -18.15 5.61
C THR A 156 -2.70 -19.16 6.76
N ILE A 157 -3.01 -20.43 6.46
CA ILE A 157 -3.11 -21.51 7.45
C ILE A 157 -1.76 -22.26 7.47
N PRO A 158 -1.07 -22.35 8.62
CA PRO A 158 0.17 -23.13 8.72
C PRO A 158 -0.13 -24.63 8.54
N GLY A 159 0.42 -25.25 7.48
CA GLY A 159 0.48 -26.72 7.34
C GLY A 159 -0.33 -27.34 6.19
N GLY A 160 -0.64 -26.59 5.13
CA GLY A 160 -1.11 -27.15 3.86
C GLY A 160 0.01 -27.83 3.06
#